data_AF-A0A966N431-F1
#
_entry.id   AF-A0A966N431-F1
#
_cell.length_a   1.000
_cell.length_b   1.000
_cell.length_c   1.000
_cell.angle_alpha   90.00
_cell.angle_beta   90.00
_cell.angle_gamma   90.00
#
_symmetry.space_group_name_H-M   'P 1'
#
loop_
_entity.id
_entity.type
_entity.pdbx_description
1 polymer ?
#
loop_
_entity_poly.entity_id
_entity_poly.type
_entity_poly.pdbx_seq_one_letter_code
_entity_poly.pdbx_strand_id
1 'polypeptide(L)'
;MVAVKSVSLRSSSTARRRCGWLLALSVAAVSLTSCGTLAARAQPVATGLQPISDGWSFPNFPSEALPEYNFDEIDMVAMFGSESEICVDGVDDPCVLTAEAAAWAQMINQARASGHCQGLAVVAAGRFNESLSPQTATLPFATSEVRLVARAFALQFVPEAQQEVAESLSLSLKEKIDLLSQAFESGLIKHTVGLYTASAGHTVTP
;
A
#
# COMPACT_ATOMS: atom_id res chain seq x y z
N MET A 1 -14.71 -5.40 8.97
CA MET A 1 -13.87 -5.14 10.16
C MET A 1 -13.32 -6.46 10.67
N VAL A 2 -12.06 -6.79 10.35
CA VAL A 2 -11.40 -7.97 10.92
C VAL A 2 -10.44 -7.49 12.01
N ALA A 3 -10.76 -7.83 13.25
CA ALA A 3 -9.98 -7.48 14.43
C ALA A 3 -8.70 -8.33 14.51
N VAL A 4 -7.53 -7.68 14.45
CA VAL A 4 -6.24 -8.35 14.71
C VAL A 4 -5.90 -8.20 16.19
N LYS A 5 -5.81 -9.34 16.87
CA LYS A 5 -5.40 -9.48 18.27
C LYS A 5 -4.00 -8.89 18.48
N SER A 6 -3.90 -7.87 19.32
CA SER A 6 -2.65 -7.26 19.78
C SER A 6 -1.84 -8.23 20.65
N VAL A 7 -0.65 -8.64 20.19
CA VAL A 7 0.33 -9.36 21.00
C VAL A 7 1.21 -8.34 21.74
N SER A 8 1.09 -8.32 23.07
CA SER A 8 1.88 -7.49 23.98
C SER A 8 3.23 -8.14 24.25
N LEU A 9 4.33 -7.54 23.78
CA LEU A 9 5.68 -7.93 24.15
C LEU A 9 6.06 -7.25 25.48
N ARG A 10 5.98 -8.00 26.58
CA ARG A 10 6.56 -7.59 27.88
C ARG A 10 8.07 -7.81 27.83
N SER A 11 8.82 -6.71 27.98
CA SER A 11 10.25 -6.72 28.32
C SER A 11 10.45 -7.33 29.71
N SER A 12 11.08 -8.50 29.80
CA SER A 12 11.47 -9.12 31.07
C SER A 12 12.78 -8.52 31.58
N SER A 13 12.68 -7.93 32.78
CA SER A 13 13.79 -7.34 33.53
C SER A 13 14.69 -8.40 34.19
N THR A 14 16.00 -8.26 33.98
CA THR A 14 17.13 -8.51 34.91
C THR A 14 17.08 -9.71 35.87
N ALA A 15 17.90 -10.72 35.59
CA ALA A 15 18.42 -11.65 36.59
C ALA A 15 19.80 -11.17 37.10
N ARG A 16 19.87 -10.68 38.33
CA ARG A 16 21.13 -10.46 39.07
C ARG A 16 21.56 -11.78 39.70
N ARG A 17 22.69 -12.34 39.26
CA ARG A 17 23.42 -13.39 40.00
C ARG A 17 24.71 -12.79 40.55
N ARG A 18 24.82 -12.76 41.87
CA ARG A 18 26.06 -12.52 42.61
C ARG A 18 26.98 -13.72 42.38
N CYS A 19 28.22 -13.49 41.94
CA CYS A 19 29.29 -14.48 42.04
C CYS A 19 30.55 -13.80 42.57
N GLY A 20 31.23 -14.51 43.48
CA GLY A 20 32.20 -13.98 44.42
C GLY A 20 33.55 -13.59 43.84
N TRP A 21 34.29 -12.86 44.66
CA TRP A 21 35.67 -12.45 44.45
C TRP A 21 36.61 -13.66 44.50
N LEU A 22 37.36 -13.91 43.43
CA LEU A 22 38.67 -14.56 43.49
C LEU A 22 39.59 -13.95 42.42
N LEU A 23 40.67 -13.34 42.90
CA LEU A 23 41.79 -12.83 42.12
C LEU A 23 42.58 -13.98 41.49
N ALA A 24 42.78 -13.93 40.18
CA ALA A 24 43.91 -14.58 39.53
C ALA A 24 44.33 -13.74 38.33
N LEU A 25 45.50 -13.09 38.43
CA LEU A 25 46.18 -12.47 37.30
C LEU A 25 46.59 -13.59 36.34
N SER A 26 46.05 -13.56 35.12
CA SER A 26 46.54 -14.34 34.00
C SER A 26 46.58 -13.43 32.79
N VAL A 27 47.79 -13.12 32.34
CA VAL A 27 48.03 -12.41 31.08
C VAL A 27 47.68 -13.38 29.95
N ALA A 28 46.43 -13.36 29.52
CA ALA A 28 45.99 -14.03 28.31
C ALA A 28 45.92 -12.99 27.19
N ALA A 29 46.67 -13.23 26.11
CA ALA A 29 46.64 -12.41 24.91
C ALA A 29 45.19 -12.30 24.40
N VAL A 30 44.65 -11.10 24.46
CA VAL A 30 43.33 -10.77 23.94
C VAL A 30 43.40 -10.85 22.42
N SER A 31 43.05 -12.00 21.86
CA SER A 31 42.63 -12.08 20.47
C SER A 31 41.23 -11.49 20.41
N LEU A 32 41.13 -10.19 20.10
CA LEU A 32 39.88 -9.56 19.69
C LEU A 32 39.48 -10.19 18.36
N THR A 33 38.81 -11.34 18.41
CA THR A 33 38.03 -11.84 17.28
C THR A 33 36.87 -10.86 17.13
N SER A 34 37.11 -9.79 16.37
CA SER A 34 36.09 -8.87 15.92
C SER A 34 35.03 -9.72 15.23
N CYS A 35 33.86 -9.85 15.85
CA CYS A 35 32.70 -10.45 15.23
C CYS A 35 32.41 -9.56 14.01
N GLY A 36 32.85 -10.01 12.83
CA GLY A 36 32.64 -9.31 11.59
C GLY A 36 31.15 -9.05 11.48
N THR A 37 30.76 -7.79 11.64
CA THR A 37 29.46 -7.33 11.22
C THR A 37 29.46 -7.62 9.73
N LEU A 38 28.67 -8.61 9.30
CA LEU A 38 28.36 -8.79 7.89
C LEU A 38 27.71 -7.47 7.48
N ALA A 39 28.52 -6.56 6.93
CA ALA A 39 28.03 -5.38 6.28
C ALA A 39 27.24 -5.91 5.09
N ALA A 40 25.93 -6.01 5.25
CA ALA A 40 25.03 -6.30 4.16
C ALA A 40 25.27 -5.20 3.11
N ARG A 41 26.00 -5.56 2.04
CA ARG A 41 26.14 -4.70 0.88
C ARG A 41 24.81 -4.76 0.12
N ALA A 42 23.84 -3.98 0.57
CA ALA A 42 22.64 -3.72 -0.22
C ALA A 42 23.07 -2.89 -1.43
N GLN A 43 22.98 -3.47 -2.63
CA GLN A 43 23.05 -2.67 -3.84
C GLN A 43 21.70 -1.99 -4.04
N PRO A 44 21.64 -0.68 -4.28
CA PRO A 44 20.40 -0.01 -4.59
C PRO A 44 19.86 -0.56 -5.91
N VAL A 45 18.64 -1.10 -5.89
CA VAL A 45 17.86 -1.42 -7.08
C VAL A 45 16.76 -0.37 -7.17
N ALA A 46 16.65 0.27 -8.34
CA ALA A 46 15.67 1.33 -8.57
C ALA A 46 14.99 1.11 -9.92
N THR A 47 13.68 1.35 -9.98
CA THR A 47 12.89 1.31 -11.21
C THR A 47 13.14 2.52 -12.11
N GLY A 48 13.65 3.62 -11.55
CA GLY A 48 13.83 4.89 -12.24
C GLY A 48 12.69 5.89 -12.01
N LEU A 49 11.60 5.48 -11.35
CA LEU A 49 10.49 6.37 -10.97
C LEU A 49 11.00 7.60 -10.21
N GLN A 50 10.62 8.79 -10.67
CA GLN A 50 10.95 10.06 -10.05
C GLN A 50 9.69 10.68 -9.45
N PRO A 51 9.59 10.84 -8.12
CA PRO A 51 8.40 11.40 -7.48
C PRO A 51 7.98 12.78 -8.02
N ILE A 52 8.94 13.59 -8.46
CA ILE A 52 8.69 14.96 -8.96
C ILE A 52 7.94 14.96 -10.31
N SER A 53 8.20 13.99 -11.19
CA SER A 53 7.56 13.92 -12.51
C SER A 53 6.44 12.87 -12.58
N ASP A 54 6.67 11.73 -11.93
CA ASP A 54 5.84 10.52 -12.07
C ASP A 54 4.82 10.41 -10.93
N GLY A 55 5.01 11.19 -9.85
CA GLY A 55 4.04 11.35 -8.78
C GLY A 55 2.99 12.42 -9.07
N TRP A 56 1.99 12.52 -8.20
CA TRP A 56 0.95 13.55 -8.28
C TRP A 56 1.45 14.88 -7.72
N SER A 57 1.03 15.99 -8.32
CA SER A 57 1.32 17.35 -7.82
C SER A 57 0.44 17.80 -6.66
N PHE A 58 -0.58 17.01 -6.32
CA PHE A 58 -1.44 17.20 -5.17
C PHE A 58 -1.27 16.06 -4.15
N PRO A 59 -1.42 16.35 -2.85
CA PRO A 59 -1.23 15.35 -1.81
C PRO A 59 -2.42 14.39 -1.74
N ASN A 60 -2.27 13.33 -0.93
CA ASN A 60 -3.42 12.58 -0.45
C ASN A 60 -4.47 13.53 0.16
N PHE A 61 -5.73 13.32 -0.18
CA PHE A 61 -6.82 14.23 0.13
C PHE A 61 -8.02 13.47 0.74
N PRO A 62 -8.70 14.07 1.73
CA PRO A 62 -9.92 13.51 2.27
C PRO A 62 -11.09 13.77 1.30
N SER A 63 -12.20 13.07 1.47
CA SER A 63 -13.33 13.16 0.53
C SER A 63 -13.99 14.54 0.48
N GLU A 64 -13.89 15.31 1.57
CA GLU A 64 -14.41 16.68 1.67
C GLU A 64 -13.63 17.68 0.79
N ALA A 65 -12.46 17.32 0.27
CA ALA A 65 -11.70 18.15 -0.65
C ALA A 65 -12.36 18.30 -2.03
N LEU A 66 -13.28 17.41 -2.38
CA LEU A 66 -14.08 17.45 -3.61
C LEU A 66 -15.52 17.01 -3.30
N PRO A 67 -16.33 17.86 -2.64
CA PRO A 67 -17.64 17.48 -2.11
C PRO A 67 -18.67 17.10 -3.19
N GLU A 68 -18.46 17.52 -4.43
CA GLU A 68 -19.27 17.15 -5.59
C GLU A 68 -19.04 15.71 -6.07
N TYR A 69 -17.98 15.05 -5.60
CA TYR A 69 -17.62 13.70 -6.03
C TYR A 69 -18.02 12.62 -5.03
N ASN A 70 -18.81 11.66 -5.51
CA ASN A 70 -19.00 10.37 -4.88
C ASN A 70 -18.68 9.23 -5.86
N PHE A 71 -18.25 8.12 -5.30
CA PHE A 71 -18.20 6.85 -6.01
C PHE A 71 -19.63 6.39 -6.24
N ASP A 72 -20.02 6.29 -7.51
CA ASP A 72 -21.42 6.18 -7.95
C ASP A 72 -21.57 5.21 -9.13
N GLU A 73 -22.72 5.23 -9.81
CA GLU A 73 -23.02 4.33 -10.92
C GLU A 73 -22.02 4.43 -12.07
N ILE A 74 -21.49 5.62 -12.34
CA ILE A 74 -20.50 5.82 -13.41
C ILE A 74 -19.21 5.06 -13.07
N ASP A 75 -18.80 5.05 -11.80
CA ASP A 75 -17.59 4.33 -11.39
C ASP A 75 -17.83 2.81 -11.32
N MET A 76 -19.03 2.38 -10.89
CA MET A 76 -19.42 0.97 -10.88
C MET A 76 -19.43 0.37 -12.30
N VAL A 77 -20.06 1.07 -13.25
CA VAL A 77 -20.11 0.64 -14.64
C VAL A 77 -18.72 0.62 -15.26
N ALA A 78 -17.89 1.62 -14.96
CA ALA A 78 -16.51 1.67 -15.45
C ALA A 78 -15.63 0.52 -14.91
N MET A 79 -15.91 -0.01 -13.72
CA MET A 79 -15.13 -1.09 -13.12
C MET A 79 -15.64 -2.48 -13.49
N PHE A 80 -16.96 -2.67 -13.54
CA PHE A 80 -17.59 -3.99 -13.57
C PHE A 80 -18.50 -4.21 -14.78
N GLY A 81 -18.69 -3.21 -15.64
CA GLY A 81 -19.66 -3.23 -16.72
C GLY A 81 -21.08 -2.94 -16.23
N SER A 82 -22.06 -3.10 -17.11
CA SER A 82 -23.46 -2.73 -16.90
C SER A 82 -24.41 -3.92 -16.85
N GLU A 83 -23.88 -5.12 -16.62
CA GLU A 83 -24.66 -6.35 -16.50
C GLU A 83 -25.65 -6.29 -15.33
N SER A 84 -26.56 -7.27 -15.27
CA SER A 84 -27.66 -7.31 -14.29
C SER A 84 -27.24 -7.29 -12.82
N GLU A 85 -25.99 -7.65 -12.52
CA GLU A 85 -25.37 -7.58 -11.21
C GLU A 85 -25.07 -6.14 -10.79
N ILE A 86 -24.83 -5.25 -11.76
CA ILE A 86 -24.46 -3.85 -11.55
C ILE A 86 -25.66 -2.94 -11.77
N CYS A 87 -26.30 -3.03 -12.94
CA CYS A 87 -27.46 -2.22 -13.29
C CYS A 87 -28.73 -3.08 -13.30
N VAL A 88 -29.82 -2.57 -12.73
CA VAL A 88 -31.12 -3.25 -12.70
C VAL A 88 -31.54 -3.65 -14.12
N ASP A 89 -31.91 -4.91 -14.30
CA ASP A 89 -32.28 -5.53 -15.58
C ASP A 89 -31.20 -5.43 -16.69
N GLY A 90 -29.96 -5.10 -16.35
CA GLY A 90 -28.86 -4.92 -17.30
C GLY A 90 -29.00 -3.66 -18.17
N VAL A 91 -29.79 -2.67 -17.75
CA VAL A 91 -29.99 -1.41 -18.48
C VAL A 91 -28.89 -0.42 -18.10
N ASP A 92 -28.09 0.00 -19.08
CA ASP A 92 -26.91 0.85 -18.88
C ASP A 92 -27.18 2.36 -19.00
N ASP A 93 -28.28 2.77 -19.65
CA ASP A 93 -28.70 4.17 -19.79
C ASP A 93 -30.21 4.40 -19.53
N PRO A 94 -30.61 4.92 -18.35
CA PRO A 94 -29.77 5.19 -17.19
C PRO A 94 -29.49 3.89 -16.40
N CYS A 95 -28.23 3.69 -16.00
CA CYS A 95 -27.90 2.65 -15.03
C CYS A 95 -28.47 3.01 -13.65
N VAL A 96 -29.49 2.26 -13.22
CA VAL A 96 -29.93 2.23 -11.82
C VAL A 96 -29.20 1.08 -11.15
N LEU A 97 -28.36 1.38 -10.15
CA LEU A 97 -27.59 0.33 -9.47
C LEU A 97 -28.51 -0.68 -8.77
N THR A 98 -28.11 -1.95 -8.80
CA THR A 98 -28.66 -2.97 -7.88
C THR A 98 -28.39 -2.57 -6.43
N ALA A 99 -29.14 -3.16 -5.49
CA ALA A 99 -28.95 -2.86 -4.07
C ALA A 99 -27.54 -3.22 -3.59
N GLU A 100 -27.02 -4.34 -4.09
CA GLU A 100 -25.67 -4.83 -3.81
C GLU A 100 -24.60 -3.90 -4.38
N ALA A 101 -24.75 -3.47 -5.63
CA ALA A 101 -23.82 -2.54 -6.27
C ALA A 101 -23.82 -1.17 -5.58
N ALA A 102 -24.99 -0.65 -5.23
CA ALA A 102 -25.12 0.60 -4.47
C ALA A 102 -24.48 0.50 -3.07
N ALA A 103 -24.67 -0.63 -2.37
CA ALA A 103 -24.06 -0.86 -1.07
C ALA A 103 -22.52 -0.94 -1.16
N TRP A 104 -21.99 -1.55 -2.21
CA TRP A 104 -20.54 -1.59 -2.44
C TRP A 104 -19.98 -0.19 -2.74
N ALA A 105 -20.63 0.59 -3.61
CA ALA A 105 -20.26 1.98 -3.88
C ALA A 105 -20.28 2.84 -2.60
N GLN A 106 -21.29 2.65 -1.74
CA GLN A 106 -21.37 3.32 -0.44
C GLN A 106 -20.22 2.92 0.48
N MET A 107 -19.86 1.63 0.54
CA MET A 107 -18.72 1.15 1.31
C MET A 107 -17.41 1.78 0.81
N ILE A 108 -17.22 1.93 -0.50
CA ILE A 108 -16.05 2.61 -1.07
C ILE A 108 -16.00 4.08 -0.63
N ASN A 109 -17.12 4.80 -0.68
CA ASN A 109 -17.20 6.18 -0.20
C ASN A 109 -16.81 6.31 1.28
N GLN A 110 -17.23 5.36 2.13
CA GLN A 110 -16.83 5.35 3.55
C GLN A 110 -15.34 5.03 3.72
N ALA A 111 -14.82 4.06 2.96
CA ALA A 111 -13.44 3.63 3.07
C ALA A 111 -12.43 4.71 2.64
N ARG A 112 -12.77 5.48 1.60
CA ARG A 112 -11.92 6.57 1.08
C ARG A 112 -12.10 7.90 1.82
N ALA A 113 -12.98 7.95 2.82
CA ALA A 113 -13.34 9.20 3.53
C ALA A 113 -12.10 9.99 3.97
N SER A 114 -11.12 9.31 4.56
CA SER A 114 -9.89 9.92 5.08
C SER A 114 -8.75 10.04 4.07
N GLY A 115 -8.86 9.44 2.87
CA GLY A 115 -7.77 9.41 1.92
C GLY A 115 -7.93 8.46 0.76
N HIS A 116 -7.16 8.74 -0.29
CA HIS A 116 -7.10 8.03 -1.56
C HIS A 116 -5.70 7.49 -1.88
N CYS A 117 -4.80 7.42 -0.87
CA CYS A 117 -3.39 7.09 -1.06
C CYS A 117 -3.12 5.80 -1.84
N GLN A 118 -3.91 4.73 -1.64
CA GLN A 118 -3.81 3.51 -2.43
C GLN A 118 -4.05 3.79 -3.92
N GLY A 119 -5.13 4.49 -4.25
CA GLY A 119 -5.46 4.85 -5.63
C GLY A 119 -4.40 5.75 -6.26
N LEU A 120 -3.88 6.72 -5.50
CA LEU A 120 -2.80 7.59 -5.97
C LEU A 120 -1.54 6.79 -6.33
N ALA A 121 -1.15 5.85 -5.46
CA ALA A 121 0.02 5.02 -5.67
C ALA A 121 -0.15 4.07 -6.86
N VAL A 122 -1.31 3.40 -6.97
CA VAL A 122 -1.61 2.48 -8.07
C VAL A 122 -1.61 3.22 -9.41
N VAL A 123 -2.28 4.37 -9.49
CA VAL A 123 -2.33 5.14 -10.75
C VAL A 123 -0.96 5.69 -11.12
N ALA A 124 -0.19 6.23 -10.17
CA ALA A 124 1.17 6.71 -10.45
C ALA A 124 2.08 5.59 -10.97
N ALA A 125 2.03 4.41 -10.33
CA ALA A 125 2.77 3.22 -10.76
C ALA A 125 2.40 2.78 -12.18
N GLY A 126 1.10 2.64 -12.48
CA GLY A 126 0.62 2.24 -13.80
C GLY A 126 1.05 3.23 -14.89
N ARG A 127 0.86 4.52 -14.64
CA ARG A 127 1.26 5.59 -15.56
C ARG A 127 2.76 5.62 -15.84
N PHE A 128 3.58 5.40 -14.81
CA PHE A 128 5.04 5.28 -14.96
C PHE A 128 5.40 4.06 -15.82
N ASN A 129 4.86 2.89 -15.50
CA ASN A 129 5.11 1.64 -16.24
C ASN A 129 4.74 1.75 -17.72
N GLU A 130 3.65 2.45 -18.04
CA GLU A 130 3.15 2.64 -19.40
C GLU A 130 3.73 3.88 -20.09
N SER A 131 4.59 4.66 -19.42
CA SER A 131 5.18 5.90 -19.96
C SER A 131 4.13 6.90 -20.50
N LEU A 132 3.02 7.06 -19.77
CA LEU A 132 1.89 7.88 -20.25
C LEU A 132 2.21 9.38 -20.27
N SER A 133 1.67 10.07 -21.27
CA SER A 133 1.75 11.53 -21.46
C SER A 133 0.37 12.17 -21.34
N PRO A 134 0.22 13.36 -20.73
CA PRO A 134 1.30 14.15 -20.10
C PRO A 134 1.77 13.48 -18.79
N GLN A 135 2.88 13.93 -18.19
CA GLN A 135 3.41 13.34 -16.95
C GLN A 135 2.40 13.45 -15.80
N THR A 136 2.39 12.49 -14.87
CA THR A 136 1.45 12.47 -13.73
C THR A 136 1.47 13.77 -12.93
N ALA A 137 2.64 14.37 -12.71
CA ALA A 137 2.76 15.61 -11.96
C ALA A 137 2.05 16.82 -12.61
N THR A 138 1.76 16.74 -13.92
CA THR A 138 1.09 17.81 -14.65
C THR A 138 -0.43 17.65 -14.71
N LEU A 139 -0.96 16.51 -14.26
CA LEU A 139 -2.39 16.27 -14.23
C LEU A 139 -3.06 17.15 -13.14
N PRO A 140 -4.22 17.74 -13.45
CA PRO A 140 -4.92 18.59 -12.50
C PRO A 140 -5.60 17.78 -11.40
N PHE A 141 -5.90 18.44 -10.28
CA PHE A 141 -6.88 17.95 -9.33
C PHE A 141 -8.29 18.23 -9.90
N ALA A 142 -8.84 17.29 -10.68
CA ALA A 142 -10.16 17.40 -11.29
C ALA A 142 -10.95 16.09 -11.16
N THR A 143 -12.26 16.15 -11.37
CA THR A 143 -13.18 15.02 -11.17
C THR A 143 -12.79 13.78 -11.98
N SER A 144 -12.27 13.93 -13.18
CA SER A 144 -11.79 12.82 -14.03
C SER A 144 -10.64 12.05 -13.37
N GLU A 145 -9.63 12.75 -12.89
CA GLU A 145 -8.46 12.20 -12.21
C GLU A 145 -8.84 11.61 -10.86
N VAL A 146 -9.72 12.29 -10.12
CA VAL A 146 -10.22 11.79 -8.84
C VAL A 146 -11.03 10.51 -9.03
N ARG A 147 -11.88 10.41 -10.06
CA ARG A 147 -12.58 9.16 -10.42
C ARG A 147 -11.62 8.03 -10.78
N LEU A 148 -10.60 8.32 -11.58
CA LEU A 148 -9.55 7.34 -11.92
C LEU A 148 -8.85 6.82 -10.65
N VAL A 149 -8.45 7.73 -9.77
CA VAL A 149 -7.83 7.42 -8.48
C VAL A 149 -8.78 6.64 -7.57
N ALA A 150 -10.05 7.00 -7.51
CA ALA A 150 -11.03 6.35 -6.66
C ALA A 150 -11.34 4.91 -7.13
N ARG A 151 -11.43 4.67 -8.44
CA ARG A 151 -11.52 3.30 -8.99
C ARG A 151 -10.29 2.47 -8.67
N ALA A 152 -9.09 3.05 -8.83
CA ALA A 152 -7.85 2.37 -8.45
C ALA A 152 -7.76 2.10 -6.94
N PHE A 153 -8.26 3.00 -6.10
CA PHE A 153 -8.41 2.76 -4.66
C PHE A 153 -9.37 1.61 -4.39
N ALA A 154 -10.49 1.56 -5.11
CA ALA A 154 -11.53 0.56 -4.91
C ALA A 154 -11.10 -0.87 -5.24
N LEU A 155 -10.09 -1.04 -6.13
CA LEU A 155 -9.51 -2.35 -6.44
C LEU A 155 -9.02 -3.11 -5.20
N GLN A 156 -8.61 -2.44 -4.12
CA GLN A 156 -8.19 -3.15 -2.88
C GLN A 156 -9.33 -3.92 -2.19
N PHE A 157 -10.58 -3.69 -2.60
CA PHE A 157 -11.76 -4.39 -2.08
C PHE A 157 -12.26 -5.50 -2.99
N VAL A 158 -11.63 -5.74 -4.14
CA VAL A 158 -11.95 -6.90 -4.98
C VAL A 158 -11.32 -8.16 -4.37
N PRO A 159 -11.98 -9.33 -4.46
CA PRO A 159 -11.52 -10.55 -3.80
C PRO A 159 -10.08 -10.96 -4.16
N GLU A 160 -9.70 -10.77 -5.42
CA GLU A 160 -8.39 -11.12 -5.96
C GLU A 160 -7.29 -10.30 -5.28
N ALA A 161 -7.47 -8.98 -5.19
CA ALA A 161 -6.51 -8.10 -4.51
C ALA A 161 -6.45 -8.39 -3.00
N GLN A 162 -7.58 -8.71 -2.37
CA GLN A 162 -7.59 -9.08 -0.94
C GLN A 162 -6.84 -10.39 -0.67
N GLN A 163 -6.93 -11.34 -1.59
CA GLN A 163 -6.17 -12.58 -1.50
C GLN A 163 -4.65 -12.30 -1.59
N GLU A 164 -4.22 -11.51 -2.58
CA GLU A 164 -2.80 -11.12 -2.73
C GLU A 164 -2.29 -10.35 -1.50
N VAL A 165 -3.11 -9.47 -0.93
CA VAL A 165 -2.77 -8.75 0.31
C VAL A 165 -2.62 -9.72 1.48
N ALA A 166 -3.53 -10.69 1.64
CA ALA A 166 -3.45 -11.69 2.70
C ALA A 166 -2.18 -12.55 2.57
N GLU A 167 -1.84 -12.97 1.36
CA GLU A 167 -0.61 -13.71 1.06
C GLU A 167 0.62 -12.85 1.37
N SER A 168 0.67 -11.61 0.89
CA SER A 168 1.77 -10.67 1.15
C SER A 168 1.95 -10.37 2.64
N LEU A 169 0.86 -10.20 3.41
CA LEU A 169 0.92 -9.99 4.85
C LEU A 169 1.55 -11.19 5.59
N SER A 170 1.34 -12.40 5.10
CA SER A 170 1.91 -13.62 5.69
C SER A 170 3.43 -13.77 5.51
N LEU A 171 4.01 -13.06 4.53
CA LEU A 171 5.45 -13.08 4.27
C LEU A 171 6.26 -12.46 5.41
N SER A 172 7.46 -12.97 5.67
CA SER A 172 8.44 -12.32 6.54
C SER A 172 8.94 -11.00 5.93
N LEU A 173 9.55 -10.14 6.74
CA LEU A 173 10.17 -8.90 6.24
C LEU A 173 11.22 -9.18 5.17
N LYS A 174 12.02 -10.24 5.33
CA LYS A 174 13.03 -10.63 4.34
C LYS A 174 12.38 -11.01 3.01
N GLU A 175 11.33 -11.84 3.04
CA GLU A 175 10.62 -12.24 1.82
C GLU A 175 9.95 -11.04 1.13
N LYS A 176 9.40 -10.09 1.88
CA LYS A 176 8.87 -8.83 1.32
C LYS A 176 9.95 -8.00 0.62
N ILE A 177 11.15 -7.90 1.22
CA ILE A 177 12.29 -7.19 0.61
C ILE A 177 12.77 -7.92 -0.65
N ASP A 178 12.87 -9.25 -0.60
CA ASP A 178 13.29 -10.07 -1.73
C ASP A 178 12.26 -9.96 -2.89
N LEU A 179 10.96 -9.92 -2.58
CA LEU A 179 9.87 -9.68 -3.54
C LEU A 179 10.01 -8.32 -4.24
N LEU A 180 10.21 -7.25 -3.47
CA LEU A 180 10.38 -5.89 -4.02
C LEU A 180 11.66 -5.79 -4.87
N SER A 181 12.76 -6.36 -4.39
CA SER A 181 14.04 -6.35 -5.10
C SER A 181 13.90 -7.02 -6.48
N GLN A 182 13.29 -8.21 -6.52
CA GLN A 182 13.02 -8.93 -7.77
C GLN A 182 12.05 -8.16 -8.69
N ALA A 183 11.03 -7.50 -8.13
CA ALA A 183 10.11 -6.70 -8.93
C ALA A 183 10.84 -5.54 -9.63
N PHE A 184 11.75 -4.87 -8.92
CA PHE A 184 12.49 -3.72 -9.44
C PHE A 184 13.51 -4.06 -10.53
N GLU A 185 14.01 -5.30 -10.57
CA GLU A 185 14.89 -5.76 -11.66
C GLU A 185 14.24 -5.67 -13.04
N SER A 186 12.89 -5.70 -13.10
CA SER A 186 12.15 -5.53 -14.35
C SER A 186 12.03 -4.07 -14.82
N GLY A 187 12.41 -3.11 -13.98
CA GLY A 187 12.18 -1.67 -14.22
C GLY A 187 10.72 -1.23 -14.04
N LEU A 188 9.81 -2.16 -13.72
CA LEU A 188 8.38 -1.87 -13.52
C LEU A 188 8.02 -1.85 -12.04
N ILE A 189 7.10 -0.96 -11.67
CA ILE A 189 6.46 -0.92 -10.35
C ILE A 189 5.30 -1.91 -10.35
N LYS A 190 5.50 -3.09 -9.76
CA LYS A 190 4.49 -4.16 -9.68
C LYS A 190 3.77 -4.25 -8.34
N HIS A 191 4.22 -3.50 -7.35
CA HIS A 191 3.69 -3.53 -5.99
C HIS A 191 3.57 -2.13 -5.44
N THR A 192 2.56 -1.91 -4.61
CA THR A 192 2.49 -0.75 -3.70
C THR A 192 2.86 -1.18 -2.28
N VAL A 193 3.44 -0.29 -1.49
CA VAL A 193 3.77 -0.58 -0.09
C VAL A 193 2.79 0.12 0.84
N GLY A 194 2.02 -0.69 1.58
CA GLY A 194 1.15 -0.24 2.65
C GLY A 194 1.89 -0.19 3.99
N LEU A 195 1.79 0.95 4.67
CA LEU A 195 2.36 1.24 5.98
C LEU A 195 1.21 1.45 6.96
N TYR A 196 1.12 0.63 8.00
CA TYR A 196 -0.02 0.60 8.91
C TYR A 196 0.39 0.82 10.35
N THR A 197 -0.42 1.59 11.06
CA THR A 197 -0.43 1.71 12.51
C THR A 197 -1.75 1.13 13.04
N ALA A 198 -1.95 1.14 14.35
CA ALA A 198 -3.21 0.70 14.95
C ALA A 198 -4.42 1.57 14.54
N SER A 199 -4.20 2.83 14.13
CA SER A 199 -5.26 3.82 13.89
C SER A 199 -5.30 4.39 12.48
N ALA A 200 -4.30 4.08 11.63
CA ALA A 200 -4.19 4.66 10.29
C ALA A 200 -3.35 3.77 9.36
N GLY A 201 -3.60 3.89 8.05
CA GLY A 201 -2.79 3.30 6.99
C GLY A 201 -2.34 4.37 6.00
N HIS A 202 -1.26 4.09 5.27
CA HIS A 202 -0.78 4.90 4.17
C HIS A 202 -0.14 4.01 3.10
N THR A 203 -0.40 4.29 1.83
CA THR A 203 0.21 3.57 0.71
C THR A 203 1.14 4.48 -0.07
N VAL A 204 2.31 3.95 -0.46
CA VAL A 204 3.29 4.61 -1.34
C VAL A 204 3.66 3.74 -2.54
N THR A 205 4.11 4.39 -3.62
CA THR A 205 4.88 3.73 -4.70
C THR A 205 6.32 3.50 -4.22
N PRO A 206 6.80 2.25 -4.16
CA PRO A 206 8.11 1.93 -3.62
C PRO A 206 9.25 2.16 -4.62
#